data_AF-A0A822IRC0-F1
#
_entry.id   AF-A0A822IRC0-F1
#
_cell.length_a   1.000
_cell.length_b   1.000
_cell.length_c   1.000
_cell.angle_alpha   90.00
_cell.angle_beta   90.00
_cell.angle_gamma   90.00
#
_symmetry.space_group_name_H-M   'P 1'
#
loop_
_entity.id
_entity.type
_entity.pdbx_description
1 polymer ?
#
loop_
_entity_poly.entity_id
_entity_poly.type
_entity_poly.pdbx_seq_one_letter_code
_entity_poly.pdbx_strand_id
1 'polypeptide(L)'
;MEIMEILRIIAGSIFVLFIPGLAWSLVFFGRDEIDVIERIALSFGLSIAIVPLIIFYLNYLLGIRITLINSTVTILLITLIPAALHIAKNLGVMPDKLAR
;
A
#
# COMPACT_ATOMS: atom_id res chain seq x y z
N MET A 1 -15.75 8.47 -24.24
CA MET A 1 -15.36 7.69 -23.06
C MET A 1 -16.60 7.50 -22.22
N GLU A 2 -17.00 6.26 -21.96
CA GLU A 2 -18.15 6.03 -21.08
C GLU A 2 -17.79 6.36 -19.63
N ILE A 3 -18.76 6.80 -18.84
CA ILE A 3 -18.55 7.18 -17.42
C ILE A 3 -17.91 6.02 -16.63
N MET A 4 -18.28 4.78 -16.94
CA MET A 4 -17.74 3.58 -16.30
C MET A 4 -16.24 3.41 -16.53
N GLU A 5 -15.73 3.81 -17.69
CA GLU A 5 -14.31 3.74 -18.01
C GLU A 5 -13.50 4.75 -17.19
N ILE A 6 -14.01 5.99 -17.10
CA ILE A 6 -13.40 7.04 -16.29
C ILE A 6 -13.33 6.61 -14.82
N LEU A 7 -14.44 6.09 -14.28
CA LEU A 7 -14.49 5.60 -12.90
C LEU A 7 -13.47 4.48 -12.65
N ARG A 8 -13.34 3.52 -13.59
CA ARG A 8 -12.37 2.44 -13.49
C ARG A 8 -10.93 2.95 -13.49
N ILE A 9 -10.60 3.90 -14.34
CA ILE A 9 -9.25 4.47 -14.43
C ILE A 9 -8.90 5.20 -13.14
N ILE A 10 -9.81 6.03 -12.62
CA ILE A 10 -9.58 6.78 -11.38
C ILE A 10 -9.46 5.83 -10.19
N ALA A 11 -10.40 4.90 -10.03
CA ALA A 11 -10.39 3.93 -8.94
C ALA A 11 -9.15 3.02 -8.99
N GLY A 12 -8.79 2.53 -10.18
CA GLY A 12 -7.61 1.71 -10.38
C GLY A 12 -6.32 2.47 -10.08
N SER A 13 -6.23 3.73 -10.50
CA SER A 13 -5.07 4.58 -10.22
C SER A 13 -4.89 4.81 -8.72
N ILE A 14 -5.97 5.14 -8.00
CA ILE A 14 -5.92 5.33 -6.54
C ILE A 14 -5.54 4.02 -5.84
N PHE A 15 -6.14 2.90 -6.27
CA PHE A 15 -5.87 1.58 -5.70
C PHE A 15 -4.40 1.14 -5.86
N VAL A 16 -3.79 1.42 -7.02
CA VAL A 16 -2.41 0.99 -7.30
C VAL A 16 -1.39 2.00 -6.78
N LEU A 17 -1.63 3.31 -6.96
CA LEU A 17 -0.62 4.35 -6.76
C LEU A 17 -0.71 5.09 -5.42
N PHE A 18 -1.77 4.90 -4.65
CA PHE A 18 -1.95 5.67 -3.41
C PHE A 18 -2.21 4.78 -2.19
N ILE A 19 -3.19 3.88 -2.26
CA ILE A 19 -3.64 3.08 -1.11
C ILE A 19 -2.50 2.28 -0.44
N PRO A 20 -1.63 1.55 -1.18
CA PRO A 20 -0.59 0.73 -0.56
C PRO A 20 0.43 1.58 0.19
N GLY A 21 0.89 2.67 -0.44
CA GLY A 21 1.84 3.59 0.16
C GLY A 21 1.25 4.37 1.33
N LEU A 22 -0.04 4.71 1.31
CA LEU A 22 -0.72 5.30 2.46
C LEU A 22 -0.68 4.34 3.66
N ALA A 23 -1.01 3.07 3.46
CA ALA A 23 -0.98 2.08 4.54
C ALA A 23 0.42 1.93 5.14
N TRP A 24 1.46 1.89 4.31
CA TRP A 24 2.85 1.89 4.78
C TRP A 24 3.27 3.20 5.46
N SER A 25 2.80 4.36 4.98
CA SER A 25 3.09 5.65 5.59
C SER A 25 2.61 5.71 7.04
N LEU A 26 1.48 5.06 7.37
CA LEU A 26 0.92 5.02 8.73
C LEU A 26 1.73 4.13 9.68
N VAL A 27 2.47 3.17 9.12
CA VAL A 27 3.36 2.30 9.90
C VAL A 27 4.73 2.93 10.08
N PHE A 28 5.28 3.56 9.04
CA PHE A 28 6.62 4.15 9.08
C PHE A 28 6.68 5.52 9.75
N PHE A 29 5.61 6.31 9.64
CA PHE A 29 5.61 7.69 10.13
C PHE A 29 4.43 7.93 11.08
N GLY A 30 4.76 8.34 12.31
CA GLY A 30 3.81 8.77 13.32
C GLY A 30 2.97 9.97 12.89
N ARG A 31 1.88 10.26 13.62
CA ARG A 31 0.99 11.39 13.30
C ARG A 31 1.67 12.75 13.43
N ASP A 32 2.60 12.88 14.36
CA ASP A 32 3.28 14.14 14.67
C ASP A 32 4.65 14.27 13.96
N GLU A 33 5.04 13.27 13.15
CA GLU A 33 6.33 13.27 12.45
C GLU A 33 6.30 13.94 11.08
N ILE A 34 5.16 13.84 10.38
CA ILE A 34 4.96 14.40 9.03
C ILE A 34 3.55 14.97 8.90
N ASP A 35 3.43 16.05 8.11
CA ASP A 35 2.15 16.67 7.84
C ASP A 35 1.30 15.87 6.82
N VAL A 36 0.09 16.36 6.55
CA VAL A 36 -0.84 15.69 5.63
C VAL A 36 -0.34 15.71 4.18
N ILE A 37 0.30 16.79 3.75
CA ILE A 37 0.78 16.97 2.38
C ILE A 37 1.99 16.06 2.13
N GLU A 38 2.94 16.04 3.08
CA GLU A 38 4.08 15.12 3.10
C GLU A 38 3.61 13.68 3.08
N ARG A 39 2.60 13.33 3.89
CA ARG A 39 2.03 11.98 3.90
C ARG A 39 1.41 11.61 2.56
N ILE A 40 0.70 12.52 1.91
CA ILE A 40 0.14 12.28 0.57
C ILE A 40 1.27 12.06 -0.43
N ALA A 41 2.29 12.92 -0.45
CA ALA A 41 3.43 12.78 -1.36
C ALA A 41 4.19 11.46 -1.14
N LEU A 42 4.46 11.10 0.13
CA LEU A 42 5.09 9.84 0.50
C LEU A 42 4.24 8.63 0.13
N SER A 43 2.92 8.72 0.21
CA SER A 43 2.01 7.63 -0.19
C SER A 43 2.14 7.30 -1.68
N PHE A 44 2.29 8.31 -2.53
CA PHE A 44 2.57 8.10 -3.95
C PHE A 44 3.97 7.49 -4.17
N GLY A 45 5.00 8.08 -3.54
CA GLY A 45 6.38 7.58 -3.66
C GLY A 45 6.54 6.13 -3.20
N LEU A 46 5.96 5.79 -2.05
CA LEU A 46 5.98 4.43 -1.50
C LEU A 46 5.24 3.44 -2.42
N SER A 47 4.10 3.81 -3.00
CA SER A 47 3.39 2.91 -3.91
C SER A 47 4.17 2.67 -5.20
N ILE A 48 4.74 3.72 -5.79
CA ILE A 48 5.57 3.64 -7.01
C ILE A 48 6.82 2.78 -6.78
N ALA A 49 7.39 2.79 -5.57
CA ALA A 49 8.51 1.93 -5.23
C ALA A 49 8.04 0.49 -4.94
N ILE A 50 7.16 0.31 -3.96
CA ILE A 50 6.83 -0.99 -3.37
C ILE A 50 6.04 -1.86 -4.35
N VAL A 51 5.04 -1.32 -5.05
CA VAL A 51 4.15 -2.13 -5.89
C VAL A 51 4.90 -2.78 -7.06
N PRO A 52 5.67 -2.04 -7.89
CA PRO A 52 6.41 -2.64 -8.98
C PRO A 52 7.52 -3.56 -8.49
N LEU A 53 8.25 -3.20 -7.42
CA LEU A 53 9.34 -4.02 -6.89
C LEU A 53 8.82 -5.37 -6.39
N ILE A 54 7.74 -5.40 -5.62
CA ILE A 54 7.18 -6.66 -5.12
C ILE A 54 6.67 -7.52 -6.27
N ILE A 55 5.89 -6.96 -7.19
CA ILE A 55 5.38 -7.71 -8.34
C ILE A 55 6.55 -8.25 -9.19
N PHE A 56 7.59 -7.43 -9.41
CA PHE A 56 8.80 -7.84 -10.12
C PHE A 56 9.51 -9.00 -9.42
N TYR A 57 9.77 -8.90 -8.11
CA TYR A 57 10.45 -9.97 -7.39
C TYR A 57 9.62 -11.26 -7.30
N LEU A 58 8.30 -11.15 -7.11
CA LEU A 58 7.40 -12.30 -7.18
C LEU A 58 7.44 -12.99 -8.55
N ASN A 59 7.55 -12.21 -9.62
CA ASN A 59 7.68 -12.74 -10.96
C ASN A 59 9.07 -13.36 -11.22
N TYR A 60 10.13 -12.63 -10.89
CA TYR A 60 11.50 -13.01 -11.20
C TYR A 60 12.02 -14.17 -10.35
N LEU A 61 11.74 -14.16 -9.04
CA LEU A 61 12.27 -15.16 -8.11
C LEU A 61 11.35 -16.37 -7.96
N LEU A 62 10.04 -16.14 -7.89
CA LEU A 62 9.05 -17.20 -7.60
C LEU A 62 8.28 -17.66 -8.84
N GLY A 63 8.52 -17.04 -10.00
CA GLY A 63 7.86 -17.40 -11.26
C GLY A 63 6.36 -17.04 -11.31
N ILE A 64 5.87 -16.19 -10.39
CA ILE A 64 4.46 -15.81 -10.36
C ILE A 64 4.15 -14.97 -11.61
N ARG A 65 3.20 -15.42 -12.42
CA ARG A 65 2.81 -14.69 -13.64
C ARG A 65 2.15 -13.35 -13.28
N ILE A 66 2.55 -12.29 -13.95
CA ILE A 66 1.93 -10.96 -13.83
C ILE A 66 0.59 -11.01 -14.56
N THR A 67 -0.45 -11.41 -13.85
CA THR A 67 -1.85 -11.39 -14.31
C THR A 67 -2.64 -10.40 -13.48
N LEU A 68 -3.80 -9.96 -13.98
CA LEU A 68 -4.67 -9.06 -13.23
C LEU A 68 -4.96 -9.59 -11.83
N ILE A 69 -5.30 -10.88 -11.72
CA ILE A 69 -5.64 -11.53 -10.45
C ILE A 69 -4.44 -11.53 -9.50
N ASN A 70 -3.26 -11.98 -9.96
CA ASN A 70 -2.07 -12.05 -9.12
C ASN A 70 -1.62 -10.67 -8.66
N SER A 71 -1.66 -9.67 -9.54
CA SER A 71 -1.31 -8.30 -9.21
C SER A 71 -2.28 -7.70 -8.20
N THR A 72 -3.59 -7.89 -8.38
CA THR A 72 -4.61 -7.40 -7.43
C THR A 72 -4.45 -8.04 -6.05
N VAL A 73 -4.27 -9.37 -5.99
CA VAL A 73 -4.06 -10.08 -4.71
C VAL A 73 -2.78 -9.60 -4.03
N THR A 74 -1.70 -9.42 -4.79
CA THR A 74 -0.44 -8.90 -4.25
C THR A 74 -0.64 -7.51 -3.65
N ILE A 75 -1.28 -6.59 -4.38
CA ILE A 75 -1.54 -5.22 -3.93
C ILE A 75 -2.42 -5.21 -2.67
N LEU A 76 -3.42 -6.09 -2.60
CA LEU A 76 -4.25 -6.24 -1.40
C LEU A 76 -3.42 -6.70 -0.20
N LEU A 77 -2.58 -7.71 -0.36
CA LEU A 77 -1.76 -8.23 0.74
C LEU A 77 -0.78 -7.18 1.27
N ILE A 78 -0.06 -6.49 0.39
CA ILE A 78 0.91 -5.45 0.79
C ILE A 78 0.23 -4.22 1.42
N THR A 79 -1.07 -4.05 1.24
CA THR A 79 -1.89 -3.00 1.86
C THR A 79 -2.46 -3.46 3.20
N LEU A 80 -3.03 -4.66 3.25
CA LEU A 80 -3.72 -5.18 4.42
C LEU A 80 -2.76 -5.49 5.57
N ILE A 81 -1.54 -5.95 5.28
CA ILE A 81 -0.52 -6.22 6.31
C ILE A 81 -0.21 -4.97 7.14
N PRO A 82 0.29 -3.85 6.55
CA PRO A 82 0.57 -2.65 7.33
C PRO A 82 -0.68 -2.01 7.94
N ALA A 83 -1.83 -2.08 7.27
CA ALA A 83 -3.10 -1.60 7.85
C ALA A 83 -3.47 -2.38 9.12
N ALA A 84 -3.35 -3.72 9.10
CA ALA A 84 -3.59 -4.56 10.27
C ALA A 84 -2.60 -4.27 11.40
N LEU A 85 -1.32 -4.06 11.08
CA LEU A 85 -0.29 -3.67 12.07
C LEU A 85 -0.62 -2.32 12.72
N HIS A 86 -1.00 -1.33 11.94
CA HIS A 86 -1.37 -0.01 12.45
C HIS A 86 -2.60 -0.09 13.37
N ILE A 87 -3.63 -0.84 12.99
CA ILE A 87 -4.82 -1.06 13.81
C ILE A 87 -4.47 -1.80 15.09
N ALA A 88 -3.66 -2.87 15.02
CA ALA A 88 -3.24 -3.64 16.18
C ALA A 88 -2.44 -2.79 17.19
N LYS A 89 -1.57 -1.88 16.69
CA LYS A 89 -0.86 -0.89 17.52
C LYS A 89 -1.85 0.04 18.23
N ASN A 90 -2.84 0.56 17.52
CA ASN A 90 -3.85 1.46 18.09
C ASN A 90 -4.77 0.77 19.12
N LEU A 91 -5.00 -0.54 18.98
CA LEU A 91 -5.81 -1.33 19.91
C LEU A 91 -5.04 -1.82 21.14
N GLY A 92 -3.73 -1.56 21.23
CA GLY A 92 -2.90 -2.02 22.35
C GLY A 92 -2.72 -3.55 22.42
N VAL A 93 -3.03 -4.26 21.33
CA VAL A 93 -2.92 -5.72 21.24
C VAL A 93 -1.46 -6.15 20.97
N MET A 94 -0.63 -5.23 20.47
CA MET A 94 0.75 -5.50 20.09
C MET A 94 1.72 -5.29 21.27
N PRO A 95 2.68 -6.21 21.52
CA PRO A 95 3.64 -6.06 22.62
C PRO A 95 4.52 -4.80 22.44
N ASP A 96 4.78 -4.07 23.53
CA ASP A 96 5.49 -2.78 23.59
C ASP A 96 6.83 -2.71 22.82
N LYS A 97 7.45 -3.85 22.53
CA LYS A 97 8.72 -3.94 21.80
C LYS A 97 8.63 -3.56 20.31
N LEU A 98 7.43 -3.48 19.75
CA LEU A 98 7.16 -3.01 18.37
C LEU A 98 6.52 -1.61 18.33
N ALA A 99 6.35 -0.96 19.49
CA ALA A 99 5.63 0.30 19.61
C ALA A 99 6.49 1.55 19.40
N ARG A 100 7.82 1.41 19.32
CA ARG A 100 8.75 2.50 19.04
C ARG A 100 8.65 2.97 17.60
#